data_AF-A0A101JRG2-F1
#
_entry.id   AF-A0A101JRG2-F1
#
_cell.length_a   1.000
_cell.length_b   1.000
_cell.length_c   1.000
_cell.angle_alpha   90.00
_cell.angle_beta   90.00
_cell.angle_gamma   90.00
#
_symmetry.space_group_name_H-M   'P 1'
#
loop_
_entity.id
_entity.type
_entity.pdbx_description
1 polymer ?
#
loop_
_entity_poly.entity_id
_entity_poly.type
_entity_poly.pdbx_seq_one_letter_code
_entity_poly.pdbx_strand_id
1 'polypeptide(L)'
;MRQVIKVLFLLLVAIGLEGCIRVSTLVSVNPDGSGRLTERVAMNTSYMSIMGGSAKGDEKKKGVSLPDRDAFRKSAEAMGEGVTPVSVRAFTDGSYEGYEAVYAFRNISTIQVSGAMNERPGMDSTRMVNRSPSLKDQVRFRFTKGKPSTLVIILPEEKVLLTPAKKGDEPVKQSSPEQQKLSLAIIRELFKGTRMTLAVDVQGDIVKTDAECREGSRLFLADIDFDQLLLEENQDETLLNLAGYGRSPDAPGDILNRVPGMRGETKRKVSVVFQ
;
A
#
# COMPACT_ATOMS: atom_id res chain seq x y z
N MET A 1 -23.22 -21.02 -33.09
CA MET A 1 -21.98 -20.23 -33.35
C MET A 1 -21.95 -18.88 -32.63
N ARG A 2 -22.92 -17.98 -32.87
CA ARG A 2 -22.94 -16.61 -32.28
C ARG A 2 -23.01 -16.55 -30.74
N GLN A 3 -23.63 -17.53 -30.08
CA GLN A 3 -23.65 -17.61 -28.60
C GLN A 3 -22.36 -18.22 -28.02
N VAL A 4 -21.75 -19.19 -28.71
CA VAL A 4 -20.47 -19.77 -28.31
C VAL A 4 -19.34 -18.73 -28.41
N ILE A 5 -19.36 -17.89 -29.44
CA ILE A 5 -18.42 -16.77 -29.60
C ILE A 5 -18.61 -15.73 -28.48
N LYS A 6 -19.85 -15.41 -28.09
CA LYS A 6 -20.12 -14.49 -26.98
C LYS A 6 -19.64 -15.02 -25.63
N VAL A 7 -19.86 -16.32 -25.36
CA VAL A 7 -19.40 -16.96 -24.11
C VAL A 7 -17.88 -17.08 -24.10
N LEU A 8 -17.26 -17.40 -25.24
CA LEU A 8 -15.80 -17.45 -25.39
C LEU A 8 -15.17 -16.05 -25.21
N PHE A 9 -15.80 -14.99 -25.72
CA PHE A 9 -15.34 -13.60 -25.54
C PHE A 9 -15.51 -13.14 -24.09
N LEU A 10 -16.60 -13.53 -23.41
CA LEU A 10 -16.81 -13.24 -21.99
C LEU A 10 -15.78 -13.97 -21.10
N LEU A 11 -15.43 -15.20 -21.47
CA LEU A 11 -14.41 -16.01 -20.79
C LEU A 11 -12.98 -15.47 -21.07
N LEU A 12 -12.71 -15.00 -22.29
CA LEU A 12 -11.43 -14.39 -22.68
C LEU A 12 -11.21 -13.04 -22.00
N VAL A 13 -12.27 -12.25 -21.81
CA VAL A 13 -12.21 -11.00 -21.03
C VAL A 13 -11.97 -11.28 -19.54
N ALA A 14 -12.50 -12.38 -19.00
CA ALA A 14 -12.30 -12.76 -17.59
C ALA A 14 -10.86 -13.19 -17.24
N ILE A 15 -10.07 -13.67 -18.22
CA ILE A 15 -8.70 -14.17 -18.00
C ILE A 15 -7.66 -13.04 -18.02
N GLY A 16 -8.03 -11.82 -18.45
CA GLY A 16 -7.12 -10.68 -18.57
C GLY A 16 -7.05 -9.72 -17.38
N LEU A 17 -7.70 -10.02 -16.25
CA LEU A 17 -7.84 -9.12 -15.09
C LEU A 17 -6.91 -9.45 -13.92
N GLU A 18 -5.87 -10.25 -14.14
CA GLU A 18 -4.94 -10.57 -13.06
C GLU A 18 -3.94 -9.42 -12.88
N GLY A 19 -4.16 -8.64 -11.83
CA GLY A 19 -3.37 -7.46 -11.51
C GLY A 19 -1.90 -7.69 -11.21
N CYS A 20 -1.05 -6.70 -11.46
CA CYS A 20 0.39 -6.87 -11.40
C CYS A 20 0.95 -6.96 -9.97
N ILE A 21 0.46 -6.18 -9.01
CA ILE A 21 1.09 -6.06 -7.68
C ILE A 21 0.07 -5.86 -6.54
N ARG A 22 0.23 -6.53 -5.40
CA ARG A 22 -0.55 -6.28 -4.18
C ARG A 22 0.39 -5.96 -3.02
N VAL A 23 0.16 -4.84 -2.37
CA VAL A 23 0.92 -4.40 -1.19
C VAL A 23 -0.05 -4.19 -0.03
N SER A 24 0.23 -4.80 1.11
CA SER A 24 -0.58 -4.59 2.32
C SER A 24 0.27 -4.47 3.57
N THR A 25 0.02 -3.44 4.36
CA THR A 25 0.56 -3.28 5.71
C THR A 25 -0.60 -3.35 6.71
N LEU A 26 -0.53 -4.32 7.63
CA LEU A 26 -1.53 -4.55 8.67
C LEU A 26 -0.90 -4.42 10.05
N VAL A 27 -1.42 -3.49 10.85
CA VAL A 27 -1.01 -3.30 12.25
C VAL A 27 -2.05 -3.93 13.15
N SER A 28 -1.78 -5.11 13.70
CA SER A 28 -2.64 -5.79 14.65
C SER A 28 -2.30 -5.39 16.08
N VAL A 29 -3.27 -4.88 16.86
CA VAL A 29 -3.05 -4.32 18.20
C VAL A 29 -3.86 -5.07 19.25
N ASN A 30 -3.20 -5.58 20.28
CA ASN A 30 -3.82 -6.25 21.42
C ASN A 30 -4.33 -5.23 22.46
N PRO A 31 -5.28 -5.62 23.35
CA PRO A 31 -5.78 -4.76 24.43
C PRO A 31 -4.72 -4.33 25.45
N ASP A 32 -3.52 -4.93 25.46
CA ASP A 32 -2.42 -4.53 26.33
C ASP A 32 -1.44 -3.54 25.67
N GLY A 33 -1.64 -3.22 24.39
CA GLY A 33 -0.80 -2.31 23.60
C GLY A 33 0.33 -2.99 22.84
N SER A 34 0.52 -4.30 23.01
CA SER A 34 1.41 -5.10 22.17
C SER A 34 0.75 -5.48 20.85
N GLY A 35 1.50 -6.06 19.93
CA GLY A 35 0.91 -6.50 18.68
C GLY A 35 1.91 -6.92 17.61
N ARG A 36 1.43 -6.96 16.37
CA ARG A 36 2.20 -7.36 15.20
C ARG A 36 1.99 -6.40 14.04
N LEU A 37 3.04 -6.17 13.28
CA LEU A 37 2.99 -5.51 11.99
C LEU A 37 3.27 -6.57 10.91
N THR A 38 2.36 -6.70 9.95
CA THR A 38 2.46 -7.65 8.84
C THR A 38 2.53 -6.89 7.54
N GLU A 39 3.62 -7.07 6.79
CA GLU A 39 3.80 -6.55 5.44
C GLU A 39 3.68 -7.71 4.46
N ARG A 40 2.86 -7.55 3.44
CA ARG A 40 2.77 -8.49 2.33
C ARG A 40 3.01 -7.76 1.02
N VAL A 41 3.90 -8.31 0.23
CA VAL A 41 4.16 -7.88 -1.14
C VAL A 41 3.95 -9.09 -2.03
N ALA A 42 3.01 -8.99 -2.96
CA ALA A 42 2.69 -10.02 -3.94
C ALA A 42 2.79 -9.43 -5.35
N MET A 43 3.33 -10.19 -6.29
CA MET A 43 3.41 -9.80 -7.70
C MET A 43 2.88 -10.93 -8.58
N ASN A 44 2.23 -10.59 -9.69
CA ASN A 44 1.79 -11.56 -10.66
C ASN A 44 2.98 -12.19 -11.38
N THR A 45 2.98 -13.52 -11.46
CA THR A 45 4.04 -14.32 -12.08
C THR A 45 4.29 -14.00 -13.56
N SER A 46 3.25 -13.64 -14.30
CA SER A 46 3.35 -13.20 -15.70
C SER A 46 4.07 -11.86 -15.80
N TYR A 47 3.75 -10.92 -14.90
CA TYR A 47 4.43 -9.62 -14.82
C TYR A 47 5.91 -9.77 -14.41
N MET A 48 6.20 -10.64 -13.45
CA MET A 48 7.57 -10.94 -13.04
C MET A 48 8.43 -11.49 -14.19
N SER A 49 7.84 -12.30 -15.08
CA SER A 49 8.53 -12.83 -16.25
C SER A 49 8.90 -11.74 -17.26
N ILE A 50 8.07 -10.70 -17.38
CA ILE A 50 8.31 -9.53 -18.24
C ILE A 50 9.43 -8.64 -17.64
N MET A 51 9.38 -8.35 -16.34
CA MET A 51 10.45 -7.58 -15.67
C MET A 51 11.79 -8.34 -15.63
N GLY A 52 11.76 -9.64 -15.36
CA GLY A 52 12.94 -10.50 -15.34
C GLY A 52 13.63 -10.64 -16.70
N GLY A 53 12.90 -10.43 -17.80
CA GLY A 53 13.44 -10.48 -19.16
C GLY A 53 14.35 -9.30 -19.55
N SER A 54 14.35 -8.21 -18.78
CA SER A 54 15.19 -7.02 -19.04
C SER A 54 16.52 -7.01 -18.27
N ALA A 55 16.71 -7.92 -17.30
CA ALA A 55 17.96 -8.09 -16.58
C ALA A 55 18.90 -9.01 -17.39
N LYS A 56 19.68 -8.43 -18.30
CA LYS A 56 20.83 -9.13 -18.88
C LYS A 56 21.82 -9.47 -17.77
N GLY A 57 21.86 -10.74 -17.38
CA GLY A 57 22.92 -11.33 -16.58
C GLY A 57 22.56 -11.59 -15.11
N ASP A 58 21.66 -12.55 -14.87
CA ASP A 58 21.81 -13.52 -13.78
C ASP A 58 20.71 -14.60 -13.89
N GLU A 59 21.08 -15.81 -14.29
CA GLU A 59 20.16 -16.95 -14.53
C GLU A 59 19.53 -17.56 -13.25
N LYS A 60 19.46 -16.86 -12.11
CA LYS A 60 19.07 -17.49 -10.82
C LYS A 60 18.15 -16.68 -9.89
N LYS A 61 17.20 -15.90 -10.40
CA LYS A 61 16.09 -15.42 -9.56
C LYS A 61 14.73 -15.61 -10.24
N LYS A 62 14.27 -16.86 -10.31
CA LYS A 62 12.85 -17.16 -10.50
C LYS A 62 12.17 -17.01 -9.13
N GLY A 63 11.36 -15.97 -8.94
CA GLY A 63 10.60 -15.73 -7.71
C GLY A 63 10.84 -14.36 -7.09
N VAL A 64 9.94 -13.93 -6.20
CA VAL A 64 10.06 -12.66 -5.47
C VAL A 64 11.26 -12.72 -4.54
N SER A 65 12.15 -11.73 -4.61
CA SER A 65 13.33 -11.67 -3.74
C SER A 65 12.89 -11.36 -2.32
N LEU A 66 13.16 -12.28 -1.40
CA LEU A 66 12.98 -12.02 0.03
C LEU A 66 13.97 -10.95 0.50
N PRO A 67 13.57 -10.08 1.44
CA PRO A 67 14.52 -9.29 2.21
C PRO A 67 15.58 -10.19 2.85
N ASP A 68 16.84 -9.78 2.76
CA ASP A 68 17.89 -10.46 3.53
C ASP A 68 17.73 -10.17 5.03
N ARG A 69 18.46 -10.92 5.87
CA ARG A 69 18.36 -10.81 7.33
C ARG A 69 18.76 -9.43 7.86
N ASP A 70 19.74 -8.78 7.24
CA ASP A 70 20.22 -7.47 7.69
C ASP A 70 19.24 -6.38 7.31
N ALA A 71 18.68 -6.42 6.10
CA ALA A 71 17.59 -5.55 5.66
C ALA A 71 16.36 -5.71 6.57
N PHE A 72 15.94 -6.95 6.84
CA PHE A 72 14.78 -7.22 7.71
C PHE A 72 14.99 -6.69 9.15
N ARG A 73 16.20 -6.83 9.70
CA ARG A 73 16.54 -6.27 11.01
C ARG A 73 16.55 -4.74 10.99
N LYS A 74 17.17 -4.12 9.98
CA LYS A 74 17.21 -2.66 9.83
C LYS A 74 15.80 -2.08 9.67
N SER A 75 14.92 -2.75 8.94
CA SER A 75 13.51 -2.35 8.84
C SER A 75 12.84 -2.35 10.22
N ALA A 76 13.06 -3.40 11.03
CA ALA A 76 12.54 -3.44 12.39
C ALA A 76 13.06 -2.27 13.25
N GLU A 77 14.36 -1.96 13.19
CA GLU A 77 14.96 -0.83 13.91
C GLU A 77 14.39 0.53 13.46
N ALA A 78 14.14 0.69 12.15
CA ALA A 78 13.57 1.90 11.58
C ALA A 78 12.08 2.09 11.95
N MET A 79 11.35 1.00 12.22
CA MET A 79 9.95 1.05 12.66
C MET A 79 9.80 1.58 14.09
N GLY A 80 10.85 1.54 14.91
CA GLY A 80 10.85 2.14 16.24
C GLY A 80 11.31 1.20 17.35
N GLU A 81 11.41 1.76 18.56
CA GLU A 81 11.92 1.05 19.73
C GLU A 81 11.00 -0.11 20.12
N GLY A 82 11.61 -1.28 20.40
CA GLY A 82 10.88 -2.46 20.86
C GLY A 82 10.18 -3.26 19.77
N VAL A 83 10.45 -2.94 18.49
CA VAL A 83 10.06 -3.76 17.33
C VAL A 83 11.09 -4.88 17.13
N THR A 84 10.60 -6.09 16.91
CA THR A 84 11.43 -7.29 16.74
C THR A 84 11.02 -8.04 15.48
N PRO A 85 11.98 -8.46 14.63
CA PRO A 85 11.68 -9.31 13.48
C PRO A 85 11.18 -10.68 13.97
N VAL A 86 10.07 -11.18 13.39
CA VAL A 86 9.50 -12.50 13.72
C VAL A 86 9.73 -13.49 12.59
N SER A 87 9.31 -13.16 11.37
CA SER A 87 9.44 -14.05 10.22
C SER A 87 9.40 -13.30 8.90
N VAL A 88 10.16 -13.78 7.92
CA VAL A 88 9.97 -13.45 6.50
C VAL A 88 9.82 -14.76 5.76
N ARG A 89 8.74 -14.91 4.99
CA ARG A 89 8.46 -16.13 4.22
C ARG A 89 7.92 -15.81 2.85
N ALA A 90 8.37 -16.57 1.85
CA ALA A 90 7.73 -16.55 0.54
C ALA A 90 6.34 -17.18 0.62
N PHE A 91 5.43 -16.75 -0.25
CA PHE A 91 4.15 -17.39 -0.46
C PHE A 91 3.76 -17.36 -1.94
N THR A 92 2.87 -18.27 -2.32
CA THR A 92 2.20 -18.30 -3.61
C THR A 92 0.69 -18.32 -3.36
N ASP A 93 -0.05 -17.48 -4.08
CA ASP A 93 -1.51 -17.34 -3.98
C ASP A 93 -2.09 -17.16 -5.38
N GLY A 94 -2.57 -18.26 -5.96
CA GLY A 94 -3.00 -18.29 -7.37
C GLY A 94 -1.86 -17.91 -8.31
N SER A 95 -2.07 -16.87 -9.11
CA SER A 95 -1.07 -16.32 -10.03
C SER A 95 -0.11 -15.32 -9.40
N TYR A 96 -0.22 -15.06 -8.09
CA TYR A 96 0.68 -14.19 -7.35
C TYR A 96 1.75 -14.99 -6.60
N GLU A 97 2.98 -14.51 -6.68
CA GLU A 97 4.08 -14.91 -5.81
C GLU A 97 4.54 -13.69 -5.00
N GLY A 98 4.96 -13.91 -3.76
CA GLY A 98 5.21 -12.82 -2.85
C GLY A 98 5.96 -13.21 -1.60
N TYR A 99 6.08 -12.26 -0.67
CA TYR A 99 6.55 -12.54 0.69
C TYR A 99 5.71 -11.84 1.74
N GLU A 100 5.69 -12.46 2.92
CA GLU A 100 5.11 -11.92 4.14
C GLU A 100 6.22 -11.70 5.16
N ALA A 101 6.38 -10.46 5.59
CA ALA A 101 7.28 -10.05 6.66
C ALA A 101 6.45 -9.69 7.90
N VAL A 102 6.78 -10.30 9.04
CA VAL A 102 6.06 -10.15 10.31
C VAL A 102 7.02 -9.61 11.35
N TYR A 103 6.62 -8.54 12.02
CA TYR A 103 7.32 -7.93 13.14
C TYR A 103 6.41 -7.94 14.36
N ALA A 104 6.98 -8.07 15.55
CA ALA A 104 6.26 -7.94 16.81
C ALA A 104 6.72 -6.68 17.53
N PHE A 105 5.78 -5.99 18.16
CA PHE A 105 6.06 -4.82 18.99
C PHE A 105 5.42 -4.97 20.38
N ARG A 106 6.07 -4.38 21.38
CA ARG A 106 5.60 -4.44 22.77
C ARG A 106 4.70 -3.26 23.14
N ASN A 107 4.83 -2.14 22.43
CA ASN A 107 4.06 -0.93 22.66
C ASN A 107 3.77 -0.23 21.33
N ILE A 108 2.51 -0.21 20.92
CA ILE A 108 2.05 0.46 19.70
C ILE A 108 2.43 1.96 19.66
N SER A 109 2.58 2.61 20.82
CA SER A 109 2.93 4.04 20.88
C SER A 109 4.39 4.35 20.51
N THR A 110 5.26 3.33 20.44
CA THR A 110 6.68 3.50 20.09
C THR A 110 6.96 3.23 18.62
N ILE A 111 6.01 2.63 17.89
CA ILE A 111 6.19 2.31 16.48
C ILE A 111 5.76 3.46 15.58
N GLN A 112 6.40 3.52 14.43
CA GLN A 112 6.13 4.43 13.33
C GLN A 112 5.89 3.58 12.10
N VAL A 113 4.76 3.82 11.44
CA VAL A 113 4.41 3.13 10.21
C VAL A 113 4.45 4.15 9.09
N SER A 114 5.42 4.00 8.19
CA SER A 114 5.38 4.68 6.91
C SER A 114 4.17 4.17 6.12
N GLY A 115 3.44 5.07 5.48
CA GLY A 115 2.33 4.67 4.61
C GLY A 115 2.82 3.66 3.56
N ALA A 116 1.96 2.70 3.21
CA ALA A 116 2.20 1.60 2.26
C ALA A 116 2.63 2.03 0.83
N MET A 117 2.84 3.33 0.59
CA MET A 117 3.15 3.93 -0.71
C MET A 117 4.54 4.57 -0.79
N ASN A 118 5.31 4.55 0.30
CA ASN A 118 6.72 4.92 0.22
C ASN A 118 7.56 3.83 -0.46
N GLU A 119 7.09 2.57 -0.48
CA GLU A 119 7.77 1.42 -1.09
C GLU A 119 7.08 1.04 -2.40
N ARG A 120 7.55 1.64 -3.49
CA ARG A 120 7.00 1.40 -4.83
C ARG A 120 7.64 0.16 -5.45
N PRO A 121 6.85 -0.81 -5.92
CA PRO A 121 7.36 -1.93 -6.72
C PRO A 121 7.98 -1.42 -8.02
N GLY A 122 9.20 -1.85 -8.35
CA GLY A 122 9.86 -1.53 -9.63
C GLY A 122 10.78 -0.30 -9.62
N MET A 123 10.95 0.39 -8.49
CA MET A 123 11.97 1.42 -8.31
C MET A 123 13.14 0.85 -7.52
N ASP A 124 14.36 1.04 -8.03
CA ASP A 124 15.62 0.59 -7.45
C ASP A 124 15.62 0.67 -5.90
N SER A 125 15.51 -0.49 -5.25
CA SER A 125 15.52 -0.66 -3.79
C SER A 125 16.78 -0.07 -3.14
N THR A 126 17.84 0.15 -3.92
CA THR A 126 19.10 0.74 -3.49
C THR A 126 19.03 2.27 -3.30
N ARG A 127 18.05 2.97 -3.89
CA ARG A 127 17.81 4.40 -3.64
C ARG A 127 16.88 4.69 -2.46
N MET A 128 16.27 3.65 -1.88
CA MET A 128 15.22 3.79 -0.86
C MET A 128 15.78 3.83 0.58
N VAL A 129 17.03 3.43 0.78
CA VAL A 129 17.69 3.45 2.10
C VAL A 129 18.08 4.87 2.54
N ASN A 130 18.02 5.86 1.63
CA ASN A 130 18.53 7.23 1.88
C ASN A 130 17.46 8.29 2.16
N ARG A 131 16.20 7.93 2.36
CA ARG A 131 15.20 8.87 2.91
C ARG A 131 14.60 8.31 4.18
N SER A 132 15.12 8.77 5.30
CA SER A 132 14.42 8.68 6.58
C SER A 132 13.13 9.51 6.46
N PRO A 133 11.93 8.91 6.54
CA PRO A 133 10.68 9.67 6.53
C PRO A 133 10.71 10.67 7.68
N SER A 134 10.28 11.92 7.43
CA SER A 134 10.12 12.87 8.52
C SER A 134 9.07 12.33 9.49
N LEU A 135 9.22 12.58 10.80
CA LEU A 135 8.20 12.26 11.81
C LEU A 135 6.81 12.83 11.48
N LYS A 136 6.73 13.80 10.56
CA LYS A 136 5.48 14.41 10.10
C LYS A 136 4.75 13.56 9.04
N ASP A 137 5.42 12.58 8.43
CA ASP A 137 4.94 11.81 7.27
C ASP A 137 4.52 10.38 7.64
N GLN A 138 4.50 10.04 8.93
CA GLN A 138 4.22 8.70 9.43
C GLN A 138 2.92 8.65 10.22
N VAL A 139 2.29 7.48 10.20
CA VAL A 139 1.19 7.17 11.10
C VAL A 139 1.77 6.94 12.50
N ARG A 140 1.20 7.63 13.49
CA ARG A 140 1.58 7.51 14.90
C ARG A 140 0.41 7.03 15.73
N PHE A 141 0.72 6.49 16.89
CA PHE A 141 -0.26 5.95 17.80
C PHE A 141 -0.09 6.54 19.19
N ARG A 142 -1.22 6.74 19.88
CA ARG A 142 -1.24 6.89 21.34
C ARG A 142 -2.11 5.80 21.90
N PHE A 143 -1.62 5.14 22.93
CA PHE A 143 -2.33 4.05 23.56
C PHE A 143 -2.50 4.28 25.05
N THR A 144 -3.69 3.99 25.55
CA THR A 144 -4.02 4.00 26.97
C THR A 144 -4.60 2.64 27.33
N LYS A 145 -3.82 1.87 28.09
CA LYS A 145 -4.22 0.55 28.58
C LYS A 145 -5.37 0.69 29.57
N GLY A 146 -6.41 -0.13 29.41
CA GLY A 146 -7.59 -0.11 30.27
C GLY A 146 -8.48 -1.34 30.09
N LYS A 147 -9.71 -1.26 30.62
CA LYS A 147 -10.81 -2.20 30.41
C LYS A 147 -12.10 -1.39 30.25
N PRO A 148 -12.40 -0.83 29.07
CA PRO A 148 -11.72 -1.05 27.78
C PRO A 148 -10.44 -0.24 27.58
N SER A 149 -9.59 -0.69 26.67
CA SER A 149 -8.39 0.02 26.21
C SER A 149 -8.73 1.04 25.14
N THR A 150 -7.91 2.10 25.02
CA THR A 150 -8.10 3.16 24.03
C THR A 150 -6.88 3.31 23.13
N LEU A 151 -7.08 3.28 21.83
CA LEU A 151 -6.10 3.55 20.79
C LEU A 151 -6.50 4.83 20.04
N VAL A 152 -5.58 5.78 19.92
CA VAL A 152 -5.72 6.94 19.06
C VAL A 152 -4.70 6.86 17.93
N ILE A 153 -5.20 6.73 16.71
CA ILE A 153 -4.42 6.70 15.46
C ILE A 153 -4.31 8.14 14.96
N ILE A 154 -3.10 8.60 14.71
CA ILE A 154 -2.79 9.96 14.27
C ILE A 154 -2.19 9.89 12.88
N LEU A 155 -2.95 10.32 11.88
CA LEU A 155 -2.51 10.44 10.50
C LEU A 155 -1.63 11.69 10.29
N PRO A 156 -0.71 11.67 9.30
CA PRO A 156 0.11 12.82 8.95
C PRO A 156 -0.72 14.05 8.50
N GLU A 157 -0.13 15.26 8.61
CA GLU A 157 -0.83 16.56 8.39
C GLU A 157 -1.16 16.82 6.92
N GLU A 158 -0.24 16.52 6.02
CA GLU A 158 -0.56 16.31 4.62
C GLU A 158 -0.93 14.84 4.50
N LYS A 159 -2.00 14.49 3.77
CA LYS A 159 -2.31 13.09 3.47
C LYS A 159 -1.31 12.56 2.42
N VAL A 160 -0.02 12.55 2.79
CA VAL A 160 1.13 12.06 2.02
C VAL A 160 1.09 10.56 1.78
N LEU A 161 0.06 9.89 2.32
CA LEU A 161 -0.28 8.55 1.92
C LEU A 161 -0.39 8.43 0.39
N LEU A 162 -0.78 9.50 -0.33
CA LEU A 162 -0.97 9.49 -1.77
C LEU A 162 -0.05 10.42 -2.58
N THR A 163 0.77 11.27 -1.94
CA THR A 163 1.57 12.25 -2.68
C THR A 163 2.94 11.69 -3.05
N PRO A 164 3.40 11.82 -4.31
CA PRO A 164 4.79 11.59 -4.65
C PRO A 164 5.70 12.50 -3.81
N ALA A 165 6.80 11.95 -3.31
CA ALA A 165 7.75 12.67 -2.48
C ALA A 165 8.29 13.92 -3.22
N LYS A 166 7.98 15.13 -2.75
CA LYS A 166 8.57 16.36 -3.30
C LYS A 166 9.71 16.90 -2.43
N LYS A 167 10.92 16.87 -3.00
CA LYS A 167 11.84 18.01 -3.22
C LYS A 167 13.14 17.46 -3.82
N GLY A 168 13.39 17.78 -5.09
CA GLY A 168 14.62 17.43 -5.80
C GLY A 168 14.49 17.40 -7.32
N ASP A 169 13.33 17.01 -7.86
CA ASP A 169 13.14 16.95 -9.32
C ASP A 169 12.57 18.26 -9.84
N GLU A 170 13.19 18.79 -10.89
CA GLU A 170 12.66 19.87 -11.70
C GLU A 170 11.20 19.57 -12.08
N PRO A 171 10.33 20.60 -12.20
CA PRO A 171 8.97 20.40 -12.66
C PRO A 171 9.01 19.62 -13.97
N VAL A 172 8.33 18.47 -13.99
CA VAL A 172 8.09 17.69 -15.22
C VAL A 172 7.58 18.69 -16.25
N LYS A 173 8.40 18.98 -17.28
CA LYS A 173 8.01 19.84 -18.39
C LYS A 173 6.64 19.40 -18.88
N GLN A 174 5.75 20.35 -19.14
CA GLN A 174 4.43 20.08 -19.72
C GLN A 174 4.61 19.13 -20.91
N SER A 175 4.28 17.86 -20.70
CA SER A 175 4.34 16.82 -21.71
C SER A 175 3.30 17.14 -22.78
N SER A 176 3.63 16.90 -24.04
CA SER A 176 2.66 17.07 -25.12
C SER A 176 1.42 16.18 -24.86
N PRO A 177 0.24 16.51 -25.42
CA PRO A 177 -0.95 15.67 -25.28
C PRO A 177 -0.72 14.20 -25.70
N GLU A 178 0.19 13.96 -26.63
CA GLU A 178 0.58 12.62 -27.09
C GLU A 178 1.46 11.89 -26.07
N GLN A 179 2.41 12.60 -25.46
CA GLN A 179 3.25 12.04 -24.39
C GLN A 179 2.43 11.71 -23.13
N GLN A 180 1.43 12.54 -22.81
CA GLN A 180 0.51 12.27 -21.69
C GLN A 180 -0.36 11.04 -21.96
N LYS A 181 -0.86 10.87 -23.18
CA LYS A 181 -1.62 9.66 -23.56
C LYS A 181 -0.77 8.41 -23.48
N LEU A 182 0.49 8.47 -23.93
CA LEU A 182 1.42 7.35 -23.83
C LEU A 182 1.77 7.02 -22.37
N SER A 183 2.04 8.03 -21.53
CA SER A 183 2.31 7.80 -20.11
C SER A 183 1.10 7.23 -19.38
N LEU A 184 -0.11 7.74 -19.68
CA LEU A 184 -1.35 7.18 -19.16
C LEU A 184 -1.51 5.72 -19.57
N ALA A 185 -1.29 5.36 -20.83
CA ALA A 185 -1.39 3.97 -21.27
C ALA A 185 -0.43 3.04 -20.51
N ILE A 186 0.82 3.49 -20.29
CA ILE A 186 1.82 2.74 -19.51
C ILE A 186 1.40 2.63 -18.03
N ILE A 187 0.91 3.73 -17.44
CA ILE A 187 0.41 3.75 -16.05
C ILE A 187 -0.77 2.78 -15.92
N ARG A 188 -1.75 2.86 -16.82
CA ARG A 188 -2.93 1.99 -16.77
C ARG A 188 -2.55 0.51 -16.83
N GLU A 189 -1.60 0.15 -17.71
CA GLU A 189 -1.11 -1.23 -17.81
C GLU A 189 -0.35 -1.67 -16.55
N LEU A 190 0.49 -0.80 -15.97
CA LEU A 190 1.26 -1.11 -14.77
C LEU A 190 0.41 -1.24 -13.51
N PHE A 191 -0.55 -0.34 -13.34
CA PHE A 191 -1.42 -0.27 -12.17
C PHE A 191 -2.62 -1.20 -12.27
N LYS A 192 -2.83 -1.87 -13.40
CA LYS A 192 -3.88 -2.87 -13.56
C LYS A 192 -3.79 -3.93 -12.47
N GLY A 193 -4.91 -4.18 -11.82
CA GLY A 193 -5.14 -4.96 -10.60
C GLY A 193 -4.10 -4.80 -9.50
N THR A 194 -3.55 -3.60 -9.43
CA THR A 194 -2.78 -3.19 -8.28
C THR A 194 -3.71 -2.91 -7.12
N ARG A 195 -3.35 -3.41 -5.93
CA ARG A 195 -4.05 -3.04 -4.69
C ARG A 195 -3.05 -2.66 -3.61
N MET A 196 -3.32 -1.54 -2.94
CA MET A 196 -2.50 -1.02 -1.85
C MET A 196 -3.36 -0.81 -0.62
N THR A 197 -2.99 -1.43 0.51
CA THR A 197 -3.78 -1.37 1.75
C THR A 197 -2.90 -1.04 2.94
N LEU A 198 -3.32 -0.07 3.74
CA LEU A 198 -2.82 0.23 5.08
C LEU A 198 -3.97 0.18 6.07
N ALA A 199 -3.90 -0.74 7.02
CA ALA A 199 -4.98 -0.96 7.98
C ALA A 199 -4.46 -1.22 9.41
N VAL A 200 -5.33 -0.92 10.38
CA VAL A 200 -5.15 -1.24 11.80
C VAL A 200 -6.26 -2.21 12.20
N ASP A 201 -5.90 -3.30 12.86
CA ASP A 201 -6.82 -4.33 13.31
C ASP A 201 -6.72 -4.47 14.83
N VAL A 202 -7.79 -4.13 15.55
CA VAL A 202 -7.79 -4.25 17.01
C VAL A 202 -8.27 -5.64 17.42
N GLN A 203 -7.51 -6.33 18.26
CA GLN A 203 -7.90 -7.66 18.74
C GLN A 203 -8.92 -7.50 19.87
N GLY A 204 -10.10 -8.08 19.70
CA GLY A 204 -11.24 -7.95 20.61
C GLY A 204 -12.41 -7.20 19.98
N ASP A 205 -13.37 -6.81 20.81
CA ASP A 205 -14.57 -6.11 20.37
C ASP A 205 -14.40 -4.59 20.45
N ILE A 206 -14.78 -3.89 19.39
CA ILE A 206 -14.84 -2.42 19.42
C ILE A 206 -16.06 -1.99 20.23
N VAL A 207 -15.82 -1.37 21.38
CA VAL A 207 -16.84 -0.76 22.25
C VAL A 207 -17.32 0.58 21.68
N LYS A 208 -16.39 1.39 21.18
CA LYS A 208 -16.69 2.70 20.60
C LYS A 208 -15.60 3.11 19.61
N THR A 209 -15.99 3.69 18.48
CA THR A 209 -15.03 4.30 17.55
C THR A 209 -15.66 5.45 16.78
N ASP A 210 -14.83 6.40 16.37
CA ASP A 210 -15.20 7.44 15.41
C ASP A 210 -14.60 7.21 14.01
N ALA A 211 -14.06 6.01 13.76
CA ALA A 211 -13.58 5.58 12.44
C ALA A 211 -14.69 5.61 11.39
N GLU A 212 -14.38 6.18 10.22
CA GLU A 212 -15.31 6.27 9.09
C GLU A 212 -15.18 5.08 8.14
N CYS A 213 -14.01 4.44 8.09
CA CYS A 213 -13.70 3.38 7.13
C CYS A 213 -13.29 2.10 7.87
N ARG A 214 -14.25 1.21 8.13
CA ARG A 214 -13.99 -0.04 8.85
C ARG A 214 -14.83 -1.23 8.39
N GLU A 215 -14.29 -2.42 8.61
CA GLU A 215 -14.98 -3.71 8.50
C GLU A 215 -14.70 -4.52 9.77
N GLY A 216 -15.73 -4.73 10.60
CA GLY A 216 -15.54 -5.39 11.90
C GLY A 216 -14.55 -4.63 12.79
N SER A 217 -13.47 -5.32 13.20
CA SER A 217 -12.35 -4.81 14.01
C SER A 217 -11.25 -4.11 13.19
N ARG A 218 -11.34 -4.15 11.86
CA ARG A 218 -10.34 -3.61 10.95
C ARG A 218 -10.71 -2.21 10.49
N LEU A 219 -9.82 -1.26 10.74
CA LEU A 219 -9.87 0.13 10.31
C LEU A 219 -8.95 0.34 9.10
N PHE A 220 -9.49 0.81 7.99
CA PHE A 220 -8.72 1.08 6.77
C PHE A 220 -8.27 2.53 6.76
N LEU A 221 -6.97 2.75 6.98
CA LEU A 221 -6.39 4.09 6.93
C LEU A 221 -6.25 4.55 5.47
N ALA A 222 -5.87 3.64 4.58
CA ALA A 222 -5.91 3.80 3.14
C ALA A 222 -6.09 2.43 2.46
N ASP A 223 -6.95 2.34 1.47
CA ASP A 223 -7.16 1.15 0.65
C ASP A 223 -7.48 1.62 -0.77
N ILE A 224 -6.61 1.25 -1.71
CA ILE A 224 -6.66 1.69 -3.10
C ILE A 224 -6.69 0.45 -3.97
N ASP A 225 -7.79 0.31 -4.69
CA ASP A 225 -8.04 -0.66 -5.74
C ASP A 225 -7.92 0.04 -7.09
N PHE A 226 -6.78 -0.17 -7.75
CA PHE A 226 -6.51 0.48 -9.03
C PHE A 226 -7.35 -0.08 -10.16
N ASP A 227 -7.88 -1.31 -10.07
CA ASP A 227 -8.81 -1.79 -11.11
C ASP A 227 -10.06 -0.92 -11.14
N GLN A 228 -10.61 -0.61 -9.96
CA GLN A 228 -11.77 0.28 -9.89
C GLN A 228 -11.44 1.69 -10.35
N LEU A 229 -10.25 2.22 -10.05
CA LEU A 229 -9.80 3.52 -10.56
C LEU A 229 -9.70 3.55 -12.09
N LEU A 230 -9.25 2.45 -12.70
CA LEU A 230 -9.01 2.33 -14.14
C LEU A 230 -10.30 2.15 -14.96
N LEU A 231 -11.39 1.72 -14.33
CA LEU A 231 -12.70 1.57 -14.97
C LEU A 231 -13.41 2.91 -15.20
N GLU A 232 -12.98 3.98 -14.52
CA GLU A 232 -13.65 5.28 -14.54
C GLU A 232 -13.01 6.23 -15.58
N GLU A 233 -13.78 6.62 -16.61
CA GLU A 233 -13.30 7.39 -17.77
C GLU A 233 -12.72 8.78 -17.43
N ASN A 234 -12.94 9.30 -16.22
CA ASN A 234 -12.57 10.67 -15.81
C ASN A 234 -11.50 10.73 -14.70
N GLN A 235 -10.71 9.67 -14.51
CA GLN A 235 -9.73 9.60 -13.41
C GLN A 235 -8.26 9.77 -13.82
N ASP A 236 -8.00 10.19 -15.06
CA ASP A 236 -6.66 10.31 -15.62
C ASP A 236 -5.76 11.25 -14.81
N GLU A 237 -6.30 12.37 -14.32
CA GLU A 237 -5.56 13.26 -13.44
C GLU A 237 -5.22 12.61 -12.09
N THR A 238 -6.16 11.87 -11.50
CA THR A 238 -5.95 11.11 -10.25
C THR A 238 -4.87 10.05 -10.43
N LEU A 239 -4.91 9.28 -11.53
CA LEU A 239 -3.91 8.27 -11.86
C LEU A 239 -2.54 8.88 -12.11
N LEU A 240 -2.46 10.01 -12.84
CA LEU A 240 -1.21 10.73 -13.03
C LEU A 240 -0.64 11.24 -11.69
N ASN A 241 -1.48 11.79 -10.82
CA ASN A 241 -1.06 12.28 -9.51
C ASN A 241 -0.52 11.14 -8.63
N LEU A 242 -1.22 9.99 -8.57
CA LEU A 242 -0.80 8.81 -7.81
C LEU A 242 0.49 8.19 -8.36
N ALA A 243 0.63 8.13 -9.68
CA ALA A 243 1.84 7.65 -10.35
C ALA A 243 3.02 8.64 -10.22
N GLY A 244 2.76 9.89 -9.82
CA GLY A 244 3.77 10.94 -9.65
C GLY A 244 4.08 11.74 -10.92
N TYR A 245 3.26 11.59 -11.96
CA TYR A 245 3.35 12.34 -13.23
C TYR A 245 2.42 13.55 -13.28
N GLY A 246 1.52 13.70 -12.29
CA GLY A 246 0.53 14.78 -12.25
C GLY A 246 0.92 15.96 -11.35
N ARG A 247 0.05 16.97 -11.27
CA ARG A 247 0.24 18.12 -10.37
C ARG A 247 0.04 17.68 -8.92
N SER A 248 0.72 18.32 -7.98
CA SER A 248 0.38 18.11 -6.57
C SER A 248 -1.09 18.52 -6.38
N PRO A 249 -1.97 17.65 -5.88
CA PRO A 249 -3.37 18.04 -5.67
C PRO A 249 -3.43 19.19 -4.66
N ASP A 250 -4.33 20.15 -4.89
CA ASP A 250 -4.53 21.32 -4.00
C ASP A 250 -5.10 20.90 -2.64
N ALA A 251 -5.75 19.74 -2.56
CA ALA A 251 -6.23 19.14 -1.32
C ALA A 251 -6.24 17.59 -1.41
N PRO A 252 -5.14 16.89 -1.04
CA PRO A 252 -5.08 15.41 -1.03
C PRO A 252 -6.06 14.76 -0.03
N GLY A 253 -6.68 15.58 0.82
CA GLY A 253 -7.58 15.17 1.89
C GLY A 253 -8.86 14.46 1.45
N ASP A 254 -9.47 14.97 0.39
CA ASP A 254 -10.88 14.72 0.09
C ASP A 254 -11.08 13.64 -0.99
N ILE A 255 -9.99 13.15 -1.59
CA ILE A 255 -10.02 12.23 -2.73
C ILE A 255 -10.32 10.80 -2.26
N LEU A 256 -9.82 10.40 -1.09
CA LEU A 256 -9.86 9.02 -0.61
C LEU A 256 -11.25 8.40 -0.57
N ASN A 257 -12.31 9.15 -0.28
CA ASN A 257 -13.67 8.60 -0.17
C ASN A 257 -14.63 9.11 -1.28
N ARG A 258 -14.12 9.89 -2.24
CA ARG A 258 -14.93 10.43 -3.35
C ARG A 258 -14.70 9.71 -4.67
N VAL A 259 -13.69 8.85 -4.74
CA VAL A 259 -13.22 8.20 -5.94
C VAL A 259 -13.49 6.70 -5.83
N PRO A 260 -14.33 6.11 -6.71
CA PRO A 260 -14.49 4.66 -6.79
C PRO A 260 -13.13 3.97 -6.89
N GLY A 261 -12.90 2.93 -6.09
CA GLY A 261 -11.59 2.29 -5.96
C GLY A 261 -10.68 2.88 -4.89
N MET A 262 -11.06 3.97 -4.22
CA MET A 262 -10.35 4.47 -3.06
C MET A 262 -11.27 4.51 -1.85
N ARG A 263 -10.72 4.14 -0.70
CA ARG A 263 -11.31 4.42 0.61
C ARG A 263 -10.22 4.62 1.66
N GLY A 264 -10.54 5.33 2.72
CA GLY A 264 -9.61 5.52 3.82
C GLY A 264 -10.16 6.45 4.90
N GLU A 265 -9.37 6.64 5.94
CA GLU A 265 -9.74 7.53 7.03
C GLU A 265 -9.54 9.00 6.64
N THR A 266 -10.60 9.80 6.79
CA THR A 266 -10.52 11.23 6.45
C THR A 266 -10.04 12.08 7.61
N LYS A 267 -10.29 11.61 8.85
CA LYS A 267 -9.96 12.30 10.08
C LYS A 267 -8.48 12.20 10.37
N ARG A 268 -7.90 13.32 10.79
CA ARG A 268 -6.50 13.36 11.24
C ARG A 268 -6.26 12.47 12.47
N LYS A 269 -7.27 12.32 13.33
CA LYS A 269 -7.22 11.49 14.52
C LYS A 269 -8.43 10.59 14.52
N VAL A 270 -8.19 9.30 14.72
CA VAL A 270 -9.21 8.27 14.85
C VAL A 270 -9.04 7.64 16.22
N SER A 271 -10.12 7.56 16.98
CA SER A 271 -10.17 6.98 18.32
C SER A 271 -10.92 5.65 18.28
N VAL A 272 -10.35 4.64 18.93
CA VAL A 272 -10.91 3.29 19.04
C VAL A 272 -10.83 2.86 20.49
N VAL A 273 -11.96 2.49 21.06
CA VAL A 273 -12.09 1.90 22.40
C VAL A 273 -12.47 0.43 22.21
N PHE A 274 -11.65 -0.48 22.71
CA PHE A 274 -11.78 -1.92 22.46
C PHE A 274 -11.31 -2.77 23.65
N GLN A 275 -11.77 -4.03 23.72
CA GLN A 275 -11.44 -4.97 24.79
C GLN A 275 -11.53 -6.43 24.37
#